data_AF-A0A1I0MBL0-F1
#
_entry.id   AF-A0A1I0MBL0-F1
#
_cell.length_a   1.000
_cell.length_b   1.000
_cell.length_c   1.000
_cell.angle_alpha   90.00
_cell.angle_beta   90.00
_cell.angle_gamma   90.00
#
_symmetry.space_group_name_H-M   'P 1'
#
loop_
_entity.id
_entity.type
_entity.pdbx_description
1 polymer ?
#
loop_
_entity_poly.entity_id
_entity_poly.type
_entity_poly.pdbx_seq_one_letter_code
_entity_poly.pdbx_strand_id
1 'polypeptide(L)'
;MVRKIIEDIRAFLKGFGGSFKEQSTEYIEFEERELENVFALILMGSFVGIPSPPTTLVVRLMPHMIKEMHVMQQRAINLDDIFGEIAGMFDID
;
A
#
# COMPACT_ATOMS: atom_id res chain seq x y z
N MET A 1 -4.91 -44.00 0.48
CA MET A 1 -5.99 -43.17 1.03
C MET A 1 -5.48 -42.24 2.13
N VAL A 2 -4.93 -42.78 3.23
CA VAL A 2 -4.36 -41.99 4.35
C VAL A 2 -3.26 -41.00 3.91
N ARG A 3 -2.36 -41.40 3.01
CA ARG A 3 -1.28 -40.53 2.52
C ARG A 3 -1.78 -39.28 1.77
N LYS A 4 -2.86 -39.43 1.01
CA LYS A 4 -3.50 -38.35 0.24
C LYS A 4 -4.21 -37.38 1.19
N ILE A 5 -4.90 -37.91 2.19
CA ILE A 5 -5.55 -37.12 3.26
C ILE A 5 -4.52 -36.27 4.04
N ILE A 6 -3.34 -36.81 4.31
CA ILE A 6 -2.27 -36.06 5.00
C ILE A 6 -1.72 -34.92 4.12
N GLU A 7 -1.56 -35.15 2.81
CA GLU A 7 -1.15 -34.10 1.87
C GLU A 7 -2.20 -33.00 1.73
N ASP A 8 -3.47 -33.37 1.64
CA ASP A 8 -4.59 -32.43 1.55
C ASP A 8 -4.70 -31.56 2.83
N ILE A 9 -4.57 -32.16 4.02
CA ILE A 9 -4.55 -31.43 5.30
C ILE A 9 -3.35 -30.49 5.39
N ARG A 10 -2.17 -30.93 4.91
CA ARG A 10 -0.97 -30.08 4.90
C ARG A 10 -1.12 -28.90 3.94
N ALA A 11 -1.71 -29.12 2.77
CA ALA A 11 -2.00 -28.05 1.82
C ALA A 11 -3.01 -27.05 2.39
N PHE A 12 -4.07 -27.54 3.02
CA PHE A 12 -5.07 -26.72 3.69
C PHE A 12 -4.47 -25.86 4.81
N LEU A 13 -3.68 -26.44 5.71
CA LEU A 13 -3.00 -25.70 6.79
C LEU A 13 -2.03 -24.63 6.25
N LYS A 14 -1.37 -24.91 5.13
CA LYS A 14 -0.45 -23.97 4.48
C LYS A 14 -1.19 -22.79 3.85
N GLY A 15 -2.33 -23.05 3.20
CA GLY A 15 -3.20 -22.00 2.66
C GLY A 15 -3.86 -21.17 3.75
N PHE A 16 -4.34 -21.83 4.81
CA PHE A 16 -4.96 -21.18 5.96
C PHE A 16 -3.98 -20.25 6.69
N GLY A 17 -2.75 -20.71 6.95
CA GLY A 17 -1.72 -19.87 7.58
C GLY A 17 -1.29 -18.68 6.72
N GLY A 18 -1.30 -18.83 5.38
CA GLY A 18 -1.02 -17.74 4.45
C GLY A 18 -2.10 -16.67 4.48
N SER A 19 -3.37 -17.08 4.34
CA SER A 19 -4.52 -16.17 4.36
C SER A 19 -4.67 -15.42 5.68
N PHE A 20 -4.42 -16.07 6.82
CA PHE A 20 -4.46 -15.41 8.12
C PHE A 20 -3.41 -14.31 8.26
N LYS A 21 -2.22 -14.54 7.71
CA LYS A 21 -1.14 -13.56 7.72
C LYS A 21 -1.50 -12.36 6.85
N GLU A 22 -2.00 -12.62 5.64
CA GLU A 22 -2.40 -11.60 4.67
C GLU A 22 -3.51 -10.71 5.22
N GLN A 23 -4.57 -11.30 5.79
CA GLN A 23 -5.66 -10.57 6.43
C GLN A 23 -5.19 -9.72 7.64
N SER A 24 -4.11 -10.13 8.31
CA SER A 24 -3.58 -9.40 9.47
C SER A 24 -2.64 -8.25 9.09
N THR A 25 -2.06 -8.25 7.89
CA THR A 25 -1.11 -7.20 7.44
C THR A 25 -1.69 -6.25 6.41
N GLU A 26 -2.76 -6.65 5.72
CA GLU A 26 -3.39 -5.88 4.65
C GLU A 26 -3.72 -4.43 5.06
N TYR A 27 -4.31 -4.24 6.25
CA TYR A 27 -4.61 -2.90 6.77
C TYR A 27 -3.36 -2.03 6.94
N ILE A 28 -2.30 -2.61 7.50
CA ILE A 28 -1.04 -1.90 7.74
C ILE A 28 -0.35 -1.56 6.41
N GLU A 29 -0.39 -2.47 5.44
CA GLU A 29 0.20 -2.27 4.12
C GLU A 29 -0.53 -1.18 3.33
N PHE A 30 -1.85 -1.08 3.48
CA PHE A 30 -2.61 0.03 2.92
C PHE A 30 -2.30 1.36 3.62
N GLU A 31 -2.26 1.40 4.95
CA GLU A 31 -1.90 2.60 5.70
C GLU A 31 -0.51 3.10 5.31
N GLU A 32 0.45 2.19 5.16
CA GLU A 32 1.81 2.51 4.71
C GLU A 32 1.78 3.16 3.33
N ARG A 33 1.04 2.59 2.39
CA ARG A 33 0.87 3.13 1.04
C ARG A 33 0.22 4.52 1.05
N GLU A 34 -0.77 4.76 1.89
CA GLU A 34 -1.38 6.09 2.05
C GLU A 34 -0.40 7.12 2.60
N LEU A 35 0.39 6.73 3.61
CA LEU A 35 1.40 7.61 4.19
C LEU A 35 2.51 7.93 3.19
N GLU A 36 2.94 6.96 2.38
CA GLU A 36 3.92 7.18 1.31
C GLU A 36 3.39 8.15 0.25
N ASN A 37 2.13 8.01 -0.15
CA ASN A 37 1.47 8.92 -1.08
C ASN A 37 1.43 10.36 -0.52
N VAL A 38 0.96 10.52 0.72
CA VAL A 38 0.89 11.83 1.39
C VAL A 38 2.29 12.44 1.55
N PHE A 39 3.28 11.64 1.93
CA PHE A 39 4.66 12.09 2.03
C PHE A 39 5.20 12.59 0.68
N ALA A 40 4.98 11.84 -0.41
CA ALA A 40 5.37 12.27 -1.75
C ALA A 40 4.71 13.59 -2.16
N LEU A 41 3.41 13.73 -1.90
CA LEU A 41 2.66 14.94 -2.19
C LEU A 41 3.16 16.14 -1.39
N ILE A 42 3.46 15.97 -0.10
CA ILE A 42 4.02 17.03 0.74
C ILE A 42 5.38 17.43 0.21
N LEU A 43 6.25 16.46 -0.10
CA LEU A 43 7.61 16.75 -0.52
C LEU A 43 7.67 17.43 -1.89
N MET A 44 6.85 16.97 -2.83
CA MET A 44 6.75 17.53 -4.19
C MET A 44 5.82 18.75 -4.27
N GLY A 45 5.04 19.05 -3.23
CA GLY A 45 4.12 20.18 -3.16
C GLY A 45 4.80 21.53 -3.43
N SER A 46 6.07 21.65 -3.04
CA SER A 46 6.92 22.80 -3.36
C SER A 46 7.00 23.11 -4.86
N PHE A 47 6.94 22.10 -5.74
CA PHE A 47 6.94 22.28 -7.20
C PHE A 47 5.58 22.69 -7.78
N VAL A 48 4.50 22.60 -6.99
CA VAL A 48 3.13 22.95 -7.40
C VAL A 48 2.64 24.21 -6.66
N GLY A 49 3.54 24.91 -5.96
CA GLY A 49 3.24 26.17 -5.28
C GLY A 49 2.73 26.05 -3.85
N ILE A 50 2.75 24.84 -3.26
CA ILE A 50 2.50 24.64 -1.83
C ILE A 50 3.80 24.94 -1.08
N PRO A 51 3.85 25.93 -0.17
CA PRO A 51 5.09 26.32 0.52
C PRO A 51 5.49 25.30 1.59
N SER A 52 5.97 24.13 1.17
CA SER A 52 6.75 23.15 1.94
C SER A 52 7.17 22.00 1.03
N PRO A 53 8.32 21.35 1.26
CA PRO A 53 9.46 21.65 2.16
C PRO A 53 10.51 22.55 1.46
N PRO A 54 11.59 22.99 2.16
CA PRO A 54 12.68 23.73 1.52
C PRO A 54 13.27 22.95 0.34
N THR A 55 13.43 23.59 -0.82
CA THR A 55 13.89 22.94 -2.07
C THR A 55 15.19 22.15 -1.89
N THR A 56 16.12 22.63 -1.06
CA THR A 56 17.36 21.92 -0.72
C THR A 56 17.11 20.54 -0.10
N LEU A 57 16.09 20.42 0.76
CA LEU A 57 15.71 19.15 1.36
C LEU A 57 15.08 18.22 0.31
N VAL A 58 14.19 18.77 -0.53
CA VAL A 58 13.52 18.03 -1.60
C VAL A 58 14.54 17.41 -2.56
N VAL A 59 15.50 18.19 -3.04
CA VAL A 59 16.54 17.73 -3.97
C VAL A 59 17.42 16.63 -3.36
N ARG A 60 17.70 16.69 -2.06
CA ARG A 60 18.49 15.66 -1.36
C ARG A 60 17.72 14.36 -1.17
N LEU A 61 16.40 14.44 -0.97
CA LEU A 61 15.55 13.27 -0.75
C LEU A 61 15.08 12.64 -2.06
N MET A 62 15.00 13.40 -3.16
CA MET A 62 14.55 12.95 -4.47
C MET A 62 15.14 11.61 -4.94
N PRO A 63 16.45 11.32 -4.78
CA PRO A 63 17.02 10.02 -5.18
C PRO A 63 16.48 8.81 -4.41
N HIS A 64 15.88 9.04 -3.24
CA HIS A 64 15.33 8.01 -2.36
C HIS A 64 13.83 7.80 -2.55
N MET A 65 13.15 8.62 -3.36
CA MET A 65 11.69 8.64 -3.46
C MET A 65 11.09 7.72 -4.54
N ILE A 66 11.88 6.82 -5.12
CA ILE A 66 11.43 6.04 -6.29
C ILE A 66 10.17 5.23 -5.95
N LYS A 67 10.13 4.64 -4.74
CA LYS A 67 8.99 3.84 -4.27
C LYS A 67 7.75 4.71 -4.11
N GLU A 68 7.87 5.82 -3.40
CA GLU A 68 6.77 6.72 -3.07
C GLU A 68 6.24 7.43 -4.33
N MET A 69 7.09 7.70 -5.32
CA MET A 69 6.66 8.18 -6.64
C MET A 69 5.81 7.15 -7.39
N HIS A 70 6.13 5.85 -7.32
CA HIS A 70 5.30 4.80 -7.92
C HIS A 70 3.95 4.70 -7.21
N VAL A 71 3.96 4.77 -5.88
CA VAL A 71 2.73 4.77 -5.08
C VAL A 71 1.84 5.96 -5.42
N MET A 72 2.43 7.16 -5.48
CA MET A 72 1.71 8.38 -5.87
C MET A 72 1.15 8.30 -7.30
N GLN A 73 1.92 7.75 -8.24
CA GLN A 73 1.45 7.53 -9.61
C GLN A 73 0.28 6.55 -9.66
N GLN A 74 0.37 5.43 -8.94
CA GLN A 74 -0.70 4.43 -8.89
C GLN A 74 -1.97 5.02 -8.27
N ARG A 75 -1.83 5.85 -7.22
CA ARG A 75 -2.93 6.59 -6.62
C ARG A 75 -3.57 7.57 -7.58
N ALA A 76 -2.77 8.27 -8.39
CA ALA A 76 -3.27 9.17 -9.41
C ALA A 76 -4.06 8.44 -10.52
N ILE A 77 -3.66 7.21 -10.86
CA ILE A 77 -4.39 6.38 -11.84
C ILE A 77 -5.75 5.93 -11.29
N ASN A 78 -5.79 5.54 -10.02
CA ASN A 78 -6.99 4.98 -9.37
C ASN A 78 -7.88 6.04 -8.71
N LEU A 79 -7.72 7.32 -9.06
CA LEU A 79 -8.42 8.45 -8.43
C LEU A 79 -9.96 8.34 -8.53
N ASP A 80 -10.45 7.63 -9.54
CA ASP A 80 -11.87 7.42 -9.82
C ASP A 80 -12.55 6.38 -8.91
N ASP A 81 -11.78 5.48 -8.27
CA ASP A 81 -12.30 4.38 -7.45
C ASP A 81 -11.86 4.43 -5.97
N ILE A 82 -11.37 5.58 -5.50
CA ILE A 82 -10.87 5.73 -4.12
C ILE A 82 -11.94 5.34 -3.08
N PHE A 83 -13.19 5.73 -3.30
CA PHE A 83 -14.27 5.41 -2.36
C PHE A 83 -14.59 3.91 -2.34
N GLY A 84 -14.46 3.22 -3.49
CA GLY A 84 -14.65 1.77 -3.57
C GLY A 84 -13.54 1.01 -2.84
N GLU A 85 -12.29 1.45 -3.01
CA GLU A 85 -11.15 0.87 -2.28
C GLU A 85 -11.28 1.04 -0.77
N ILE A 86 -11.69 2.22 -0.31
CA ILE A 86 -11.92 2.49 1.12
C ILE A 86 -13.10 1.67 1.65
N ALA A 87 -14.22 1.60 0.92
CA ALA A 87 -15.38 0.82 1.35
C ALA A 87 -15.05 -0.68 1.46
N GLY A 88 -14.33 -1.23 0.48
CA GLY A 88 -13.86 -2.61 0.49
C GLY A 88 -12.86 -2.90 1.60
N MET A 89 -12.00 -1.93 1.92
CA MET A 89 -11.08 -2.05 3.05
C MET A 89 -11.83 -2.15 4.39
N PHE A 90 -12.81 -1.28 4.63
CA PHE A 90 -13.51 -1.21 5.92
C PHE A 90 -14.65 -2.22 6.07
N ASP A 91 -14.79 -3.18 5.15
CA ASP A 91 -15.93 -4.13 5.08
C ASP A 91 -17.29 -3.40 5.19
N ILE A 92 -17.40 -2.23 4.55
CA ILE A 92 -18.63 -1.43 4.54
C ILE A 92 -19.49 -1.92 3.37
N ASP A 93 -20.54 -2.68 3.69
CA ASP A 93 -21.62 -3.06 2.77
C ASP A 93 -22.54 -1.88 2.39
#